data_AF-A0A1X2HMX4-F1
#
_entry.id   AF-A0A1X2HMX4-F1
#
_cell.length_a   1.000
_cell.length_b   1.000
_cell.length_c   1.000
_cell.angle_alpha   90.00
_cell.angle_beta   90.00
_cell.angle_gamma   90.00
#
_symmetry.space_group_name_H-M   'P 1'
#
loop_
_entity.id
_entity.type
_entity.pdbx_description
1 polymer ?
#
loop_
_entity_poly.entity_id
_entity_poly.type
_entity_poly.pdbx_seq_one_letter_code
_entity_poly.pdbx_strand_id
1 'polypeptide(L)' 'SWLVFQGKRWYPLDRSNQLALDHTIAIGGTFVDIQDSHFPKAPRVRVFPKENYLSYLGVKYQLSRVVQPDAW' A
#
# COMPACT_ATOMS: atom_id res chain seq x y z
N SER A 1 -9.59 0.68 -2.98
CA SER A 1 -8.58 1.71 -2.68
C SER A 1 -7.65 1.25 -1.57
N TRP A 2 -6.35 1.51 -1.70
CA TRP A 2 -5.33 1.17 -0.71
C TRP A 2 -5.08 2.32 0.26
N LEU A 3 -5.12 2.02 1.55
CA LEU A 3 -4.99 2.98 2.64
C LEU A 3 -3.80 2.62 3.55
N VAL A 4 -3.08 3.63 4.01
CA VAL A 4 -2.05 3.51 5.04
C VAL A 4 -2.52 4.14 6.35
N PHE A 5 -2.22 3.51 7.48
CA PHE A 5 -2.50 4.08 8.79
C PHE A 5 -1.31 4.90 9.30
N GLN A 6 -1.50 6.21 9.46
CA GLN A 6 -0.49 7.13 9.96
C GLN A 6 -1.12 8.21 10.83
N GLY A 7 -0.48 8.59 11.95
CA GLY A 7 -0.97 9.68 12.79
C GLY A 7 -2.41 9.49 13.29
N LYS A 8 -2.79 8.25 13.62
CA LYS A 8 -4.14 7.84 14.06
C LYS A 8 -5.25 8.03 13.00
N ARG A 9 -4.91 8.10 11.71
CA ARG A 9 -5.86 8.25 10.60
C ARG A 9 -5.47 7.36 9.42
N TRP A 10 -6.43 7.10 8.55
CA TRP A 10 -6.23 6.40 7.29
C TRP A 10 -6.08 7.39 6.15
N TYR A 11 -5.06 7.21 5.32
CA TYR A 11 -4.81 8.03 4.13
C TYR A 11 -4.70 7.16 2.88
N PRO A 12 -5.24 7.59 1.73
CA PRO A 12 -5.10 6.86 0.48
C PRO A 12 -3.66 6.96 -0.04
N LEU A 13 -3.11 5.84 -0.51
CA LEU A 13 -1.83 5.87 -1.24
C LEU A 13 -1.98 6.62 -2.58
N ASP A 14 -0.87 7.10 -3.11
CA ASP A 14 -0.83 7.77 -4.41
C ASP A 14 -1.38 6.84 -5.51
N ARG A 15 -2.08 7.41 -6.50
CA ARG A 15 -2.80 6.63 -7.52
C ARG A 15 -1.89 5.64 -8.27
N SER A 16 -0.66 6.05 -8.60
CA SER A 16 0.34 5.18 -9.23
C SER A 16 0.67 3.96 -8.36
N ASN A 17 0.76 4.14 -7.04
CA ASN A 17 1.07 3.08 -6.10
C ASN A 17 -0.13 2.15 -5.91
N GLN A 18 -1.36 2.67 -5.92
CA GLN A 18 -2.55 1.83 -5.90
C GLN A 18 -2.59 0.88 -7.11
N LEU A 19 -2.32 1.39 -8.31
CA LEU A 19 -2.25 0.58 -9.53
C LEU A 19 -1.14 -0.47 -9.46
N ALA A 20 0.03 -0.11 -8.95
CA ALA A 20 1.14 -1.05 -8.78
C ALA A 20 0.78 -2.18 -7.81
N LEU A 21 0.13 -1.86 -6.69
CA LEU A 21 -0.33 -2.84 -5.71
C LEU A 21 -1.38 -3.79 -6.30
N ASP A 22 -2.39 -3.25 -7.00
CA ASP A 22 -3.42 -4.06 -7.64
C ASP A 22 -2.83 -4.99 -8.72
N HIS A 23 -1.90 -4.47 -9.53
CA HIS A 23 -1.18 -5.27 -10.53
C HIS A 23 -0.35 -6.38 -9.89
N THR A 24 0.40 -6.08 -8.82
CA THR A 24 1.20 -7.09 -8.10
C THR A 24 0.32 -8.21 -7.54
N ILE A 25 -0.87 -7.90 -7.02
CA ILE A 25 -1.83 -8.94 -6.61
C ILE A 25 -2.30 -9.77 -7.79
N ALA A 26 -2.69 -9.12 -8.90
CA ALA A 26 -3.22 -9.79 -10.08
C ALA A 26 -2.25 -10.82 -10.67
N ILE A 27 -0.94 -10.53 -10.65
CA ILE A 27 0.11 -11.45 -11.12
C ILE A 27 0.61 -12.42 -10.04
N GLY A 28 -0.01 -12.42 -8.86
CA GLY A 28 0.36 -13.30 -7.75
C GLY A 28 1.68 -12.93 -7.04
N GLY A 29 2.21 -11.73 -7.28
CA GLY A 29 3.47 -11.25 -6.69
C GLY A 29 3.45 -11.14 -5.16
N THR A 30 4.64 -11.15 -4.56
CA THR A 30 4.83 -11.15 -3.10
C THR A 30 4.96 -9.74 -2.53
N PHE A 31 5.72 -8.87 -3.20
CA PHE A 31 5.95 -7.50 -2.75
C PHE A 31 6.10 -6.54 -3.94
N VAL A 32 5.95 -5.25 -3.66
CA VAL A 32 6.27 -4.18 -4.60
C VAL A 32 6.93 -3.03 -3.83
N ASP A 33 7.97 -2.46 -4.41
CA ASP A 33 8.59 -1.25 -3.89
C ASP A 33 7.89 -0.03 -4.52
N ILE A 34 7.31 0.83 -3.68
CA ILE A 34 6.59 2.04 -4.09
C ILE A 34 7.34 3.30 -3.63
N GLN A 35 7.03 4.44 -4.27
CA GLN A 35 7.44 5.76 -3.79
C GLN A 35 6.17 6.57 -3.57
N ASP A 36 5.90 6.94 -2.33
CA ASP A 36 4.62 7.52 -1.93
C ASP A 36 4.82 8.82 -1.15
N SER A 37 3.96 9.80 -1.43
CA SER A 37 3.98 11.14 -0.83
C SER A 37 3.87 11.14 0.70
N HIS A 38 3.28 10.11 1.30
CA HIS A 38 3.19 9.94 2.76
C HIS A 38 4.55 9.58 3.42
N PHE A 39 5.53 9.16 2.64
CA PHE A 39 6.88 8.79 3.08
C PHE A 39 7.96 9.62 2.37
N PRO A 40 7.99 10.96 2.52
CA PRO A 40 8.85 11.84 1.73
C PRO A 40 10.36 11.61 1.95
N LYS A 41 10.73 10.97 3.07
CA LYS A 41 12.12 10.61 3.40
C LYS A 41 12.50 9.20 2.92
N ALA A 42 11.58 8.48 2.29
CA ALA A 42 11.77 7.13 1.79
C ALA A 42 11.97 7.17 0.27
N PRO A 43 13.16 6.83 -0.26
CA PRO A 43 13.30 6.70 -1.71
C PRO A 43 12.42 5.56 -2.25
N ARG A 44 12.23 4.50 -1.45
CA ARG A 44 11.31 3.40 -1.72
C ARG A 44 10.76 2.82 -0.41
N VAL A 45 9.52 2.36 -0.45
CA VAL A 45 8.81 1.66 0.62
C VAL A 45 8.39 0.30 0.10
N ARG A 46 8.77 -0.78 0.80
CA ARG A 46 8.38 -2.13 0.40
C ARG A 46 7.01 -2.47 0.97
N VAL A 47 6.07 -2.82 0.09
CA VAL A 47 4.72 -3.21 0.47
C VAL A 47 4.51 -4.69 0.19
N PHE A 48 3.84 -5.36 1.12
CA PHE A 48 3.46 -6.77 1.07
C PHE A 48 1.93 -6.84 1.00
N PRO A 49 1.34 -6.83 -0.21
CA PRO A 49 -0.09 -6.58 -0.39
C PRO A 49 -0.99 -7.70 0.13
N LYS A 50 -0.50 -8.96 0.14
CA LYS A 50 -1.25 -10.11 0.65
C LYS A 50 -1.29 -10.13 2.17
N GLU A 51 -0.23 -9.67 2.80
CA GLU A 51 -0.02 -9.60 4.24
C GLU A 51 -0.51 -8.28 4.84
N ASN A 52 -1.00 -7.35 4.00
CA ASN A 52 -1.56 -6.06 4.40
C ASN A 52 -0.62 -5.23 5.30
N TYR A 53 0.67 -5.19 4.97
CA TYR A 53 1.60 -4.29 5.64
C TYR A 53 2.62 -3.70 4.67
N LEU A 54 3.23 -2.59 5.09
CA LEU A 54 4.43 -2.04 4.47
C LEU A 54 5.57 -1.96 5.48
N SER A 55 6.81 -2.04 4.99
CA SER A 55 8.03 -1.92 5.77
C SER A 55 8.81 -0.69 5.35
N TYR A 56 9.12 0.17 6.33
CA TYR A 56 9.92 1.37 6.14
C TYR A 56 10.93 1.51 7.29
N LEU A 57 12.24 1.54 6.97
CA LEU A 57 13.35 1.64 7.93
C LEU A 57 13.25 0.64 9.11
N GLY A 58 12.79 -0.59 8.84
CA GLY A 58 12.61 -1.62 9.86
C GLY A 58 11.30 -1.51 10.67
N VAL A 59 10.48 -0.48 10.44
CA VAL A 59 9.16 -0.32 11.05
C VAL A 59 8.08 -0.87 10.12
N LYS A 60 7.17 -1.66 10.68
CA LYS A 60 5.99 -2.16 9.96
C LYS A 60 4.78 -1.24 10.20
N TYR A 61 4.11 -0.88 9.12
CA TYR A 61 2.86 -0.11 9.16
C TYR A 61 1.72 -0.96 8.61
N GLN A 62 0.55 -0.82 9.24
CA GLN A 62 -0.67 -1.48 8.77
C GLN A 62 -1.19 -0.84 7.49
N LEU A 63 -1.63 -1.70 6.58
CA LEU A 63 -2.25 -1.34 5.32
C LEU A 63 -3.70 -1.85 5.35
N SER A 64 -4.61 -1.16 4.67
CA SER A 64 -5.97 -1.64 4.44
C SER A 64 -6.34 -1.50 2.98
N ARG A 65 -7.07 -2.48 2.44
CA ARG A 65 -7.65 -2.43 1.11
C ARG A 65 -9.16 -2.35 1.23
N VAL A 66 -9.73 -1.21 0.82
CA VAL A 66 -11.18 -1.08 0.67
C VAL A 66 -11.57 -1.70 -0.67
N VAL A 67 -12.28 -2.82 -0.61
CA VAL A 67 -12.92 -3.44 -1.77
C VAL A 67 -14.33 -2.87 -1.82
N GLN A 68 -14.67 -2.16 -2.90
CA GLN A 68 -16.07 -1.79 -3.11
C GLN A 68 -16.83 -3.09 -3.41
N PRO A 69 -18.01 -3.31 -2.81
CA PRO A 69 -18.86 -4.42 -3.24
C PRO A 69 -19.14 -4.24 -4.73
N ASP A 70 -19.00 -5.30 -5.52
CA ASP A 70 -19.42 -5.29 -6.91
C ASP A 70 -20.87 -4.81 -6.93
N ALA A 71 -21.13 -3.69 -7.61
CA ALA A 71 -22.49 -3.21 -7.82
C ALA A 71 -23.20 -4.26 -8.68
N TRP A 72 -24.03 -5.09 -8.04
CA TRP A 72 -24.98 -5.95 -8.72
C TRP A 72 -26.10 -5.14 -9.35
#